data_AF-A0A429AX18-F1
#
_entry.id   AF-A0A429AX18-F1
#
_cell.length_a   1.000
_cell.length_b   1.000
_cell.length_c   1.000
_cell.angle_alpha   90.00
_cell.angle_beta   90.00
_cell.angle_gamma   90.00
#
_symmetry.space_group_name_H-M   'P 1'
#
loop_
_entity.id
_entity.type
_entity.pdbx_description
1 polymer ?
#
loop_
_entity_poly.entity_id
_entity_poly.type
_entity_poly.pdbx_seq_one_letter_code
_entity_poly.pdbx_strand_id
1 'polypeptide(L)'
;MVLTERGTARGVVAPAAVFSAVAFVAAGALGVAQAATPIPAEVIQLTQFGPALGVVVVAVLWPGLARTVLSGAVGRGRVGATGPLLLATAALILVLGAGAYGLLTGDVRFTAPGALSSPFALIVVAQFIGACAEEIGWRCLLQPLLRRRLGPLATSITVGVLWGVWHVPVFGQSPAYAGAFLLATVSMSVVMGLALERVRAHRLLLSGGFHTLINLGLLLFMDEESGAVAPITAFGVSCLVAALIWVWRAPARIHLR
;
A
#
# COMPACT_ATOMS: atom_id res chain seq x y z
N MET A 1 -35.73 -12.54 -13.56
CA MET A 1 -34.46 -12.85 -14.25
C MET A 1 -33.46 -13.28 -13.19
N VAL A 2 -33.34 -14.59 -12.98
CA VAL A 2 -32.41 -15.18 -11.99
C VAL A 2 -31.01 -15.07 -12.57
N LEU A 3 -30.26 -14.06 -12.13
CA LEU A 3 -28.83 -13.95 -12.41
C LEU A 3 -28.15 -15.13 -11.70
N THR A 4 -27.72 -16.10 -12.49
CA THR A 4 -27.03 -17.29 -11.99
C THR A 4 -25.75 -16.91 -11.26
N GLU A 5 -25.58 -17.38 -10.03
CA GLU A 5 -24.39 -17.17 -9.18
C GLU A 5 -23.06 -17.59 -9.84
N ARG A 6 -23.11 -18.33 -10.95
CA ARG A 6 -21.92 -18.70 -11.75
C ARG A 6 -21.36 -17.57 -12.63
N GLY A 7 -22.15 -16.51 -12.90
CA GLY A 7 -21.73 -15.34 -13.69
C GLY A 7 -20.89 -14.32 -12.91
N THR A 8 -21.02 -14.28 -11.59
CA THR A 8 -20.38 -13.27 -10.72
C THR A 8 -18.91 -13.61 -10.42
N ALA A 9 -18.58 -14.90 -10.32
CA ALA A 9 -17.21 -15.33 -10.10
C ALA A 9 -16.35 -14.96 -11.33
N ARG A 10 -16.67 -15.44 -12.53
CA ARG A 10 -15.86 -15.22 -13.75
C ARG A 10 -15.63 -13.73 -14.05
N GLY A 11 -16.56 -12.85 -13.66
CA GLY A 11 -16.50 -11.41 -13.91
C GLY A 11 -15.46 -10.61 -13.10
N VAL A 12 -14.75 -11.22 -12.13
CA VAL A 12 -13.77 -10.50 -11.28
C VAL A 12 -12.32 -10.87 -11.59
N VAL A 13 -12.07 -12.09 -12.08
CA VAL A 13 -10.70 -12.59 -12.32
C VAL A 13 -10.04 -11.84 -13.46
N ALA A 14 -10.72 -11.69 -14.60
CA ALA A 14 -10.15 -10.98 -15.75
C ALA A 14 -9.80 -9.51 -15.42
N PRO A 15 -10.68 -8.70 -14.79
CA PRO A 15 -10.30 -7.35 -14.35
C PRO A 15 -9.12 -7.31 -13.39
N ALA A 16 -9.07 -8.22 -12.40
CA ALA A 16 -7.96 -8.26 -11.44
C ALA A 16 -6.62 -8.66 -12.11
N ALA A 17 -6.65 -9.61 -13.04
CA ALA A 17 -5.49 -10.03 -13.82
C ALA A 17 -5.00 -8.92 -14.75
N VAL A 18 -5.92 -8.26 -15.48
CA VAL A 18 -5.58 -7.12 -16.36
C VAL A 18 -5.02 -5.96 -15.54
N PHE A 19 -5.66 -5.60 -14.43
CA PHE A 19 -5.12 -4.59 -13.51
C PHE A 19 -3.69 -4.93 -13.09
N SER A 20 -3.46 -6.16 -12.62
CA SER A 20 -2.14 -6.56 -12.13
C SER A 20 -1.10 -6.53 -13.25
N ALA A 21 -1.40 -7.07 -14.42
CA ALA A 21 -0.49 -7.05 -15.57
C ALA A 21 -0.13 -5.62 -15.98
N VAL A 22 -1.13 -4.72 -16.10
CA VAL A 22 -0.89 -3.32 -16.44
C VAL A 22 -0.09 -2.62 -15.34
N ALA A 23 -0.40 -2.84 -14.06
CA ALA A 23 0.32 -2.22 -12.96
C ALA A 23 1.82 -2.55 -12.98
N PHE A 24 2.18 -3.81 -13.28
CA PHE A 24 3.58 -4.24 -13.40
C PHE A 24 4.25 -3.67 -14.66
N VAL A 25 3.62 -3.81 -15.83
CA VAL A 25 4.20 -3.34 -17.10
C VAL A 25 4.35 -1.83 -17.12
N ALA A 26 3.32 -1.10 -16.69
CA ALA A 26 3.34 0.35 -16.66
C ALA A 26 4.36 0.88 -15.64
N ALA A 27 4.47 0.27 -14.46
CA ALA A 27 5.49 0.65 -13.49
C ALA A 27 6.90 0.43 -14.04
N GLY A 28 7.17 -0.71 -14.71
CA GLY A 28 8.45 -0.95 -15.36
C GLY A 28 8.78 0.10 -16.43
N ALA A 29 7.81 0.41 -17.31
CA ALA A 29 7.98 1.44 -18.33
C ALA A 29 8.21 2.84 -17.74
N LEU A 30 7.49 3.20 -16.67
CA LEU A 30 7.65 4.48 -15.97
C LEU A 30 8.98 4.57 -15.22
N GLY A 31 9.48 3.45 -14.67
CA GLY A 31 10.81 3.38 -14.08
C GLY A 31 11.91 3.63 -15.10
N VAL A 32 11.80 3.05 -16.30
CA VAL A 32 12.72 3.34 -17.42
C VAL A 32 12.61 4.81 -17.84
N ALA A 33 11.38 5.34 -17.93
CA ALA A 33 11.16 6.73 -18.33
C ALA A 33 11.70 7.73 -17.29
N GLN A 34 11.68 7.41 -15.99
CA GLN A 34 12.21 8.30 -14.94
C GLN A 34 13.68 8.67 -15.18
N ALA A 35 14.49 7.74 -15.68
CA ALA A 35 15.91 7.99 -15.98
C ALA A 35 16.11 9.10 -17.04
N ALA A 36 15.08 9.38 -17.85
CA ALA A 36 15.08 10.46 -18.84
C ALA A 36 14.49 11.78 -18.29
N THR A 37 14.09 11.82 -17.02
CA THR A 37 13.52 13.02 -16.38
C THR A 37 14.50 13.64 -15.38
N PRO A 38 14.44 14.96 -15.14
CA PRO A 38 15.23 15.61 -14.10
C PRO A 38 14.63 15.44 -12.69
N ILE A 39 13.55 14.65 -12.55
CA ILE A 39 12.79 14.54 -11.30
C ILE A 39 13.48 13.53 -10.38
N PRO A 40 13.94 13.93 -9.18
CA PRO A 40 14.58 13.02 -8.24
C PRO A 40 13.61 11.94 -7.74
N ALA A 41 14.08 10.69 -7.67
CA ALA A 41 13.28 9.57 -7.18
C ALA A 41 12.86 9.72 -5.71
N GLU A 42 13.66 10.43 -4.91
CA GLU A 42 13.34 10.80 -3.52
C GLU A 42 12.07 11.67 -3.40
N VAL A 43 11.79 12.50 -4.42
CA VAL A 43 10.61 13.37 -4.45
C VAL A 43 9.41 12.56 -4.88
N ILE A 44 9.52 11.87 -6.01
CA ILE A 44 8.45 11.01 -6.53
C ILE A 44 9.03 9.93 -7.43
N GLN A 45 8.56 8.71 -7.21
CA GLN A 45 8.85 7.59 -8.08
C GLN A 45 7.72 7.45 -9.11
N LEU A 46 8.03 7.64 -10.39
CA LEU A 46 7.04 7.52 -11.47
C LEU A 46 6.45 6.11 -11.54
N THR A 47 7.18 5.09 -11.07
CA THR A 47 6.68 3.72 -10.94
C THR A 47 5.35 3.66 -10.18
N GLN A 48 5.14 4.52 -9.17
CA GLN A 48 3.94 4.60 -8.33
C GLN A 48 2.65 4.85 -9.11
N PHE A 49 2.74 5.39 -10.34
CA PHE A 49 1.58 5.61 -11.21
C PHE A 49 1.16 4.37 -12.00
N GLY A 50 1.94 3.28 -11.98
CA GLY A 50 1.60 2.01 -12.63
C GLY A 50 0.21 1.47 -12.22
N PRO A 51 -0.08 1.30 -10.91
CA PRO A 51 -1.40 0.91 -10.44
C PRO A 51 -2.52 1.85 -10.89
N ALA A 52 -2.31 3.18 -10.85
CA ALA A 52 -3.30 4.15 -11.34
C ALA A 52 -3.63 3.94 -12.84
N LEU A 53 -2.62 3.68 -13.67
CA LEU A 53 -2.85 3.33 -15.08
C LEU A 53 -3.60 2.00 -15.23
N GLY A 54 -3.32 1.02 -14.37
CA GLY A 54 -4.12 -0.21 -14.27
C GLY A 54 -5.60 0.07 -13.97
N VAL A 55 -5.88 1.03 -13.08
CA VAL A 55 -7.26 1.48 -12.80
C VAL A 55 -7.92 2.08 -14.03
N VAL A 56 -7.21 2.93 -14.77
CA VAL A 56 -7.72 3.56 -16.00
C VAL A 56 -8.10 2.50 -17.03
N VAL A 57 -7.23 1.51 -17.28
CA VAL A 57 -7.52 0.43 -18.22
C VAL A 57 -8.74 -0.39 -17.79
N VAL A 58 -8.86 -0.73 -16.51
CA VAL A 58 -10.05 -1.44 -16.00
C VAL A 58 -11.31 -0.58 -16.11
N ALA A 59 -11.21 0.74 -15.89
CA ALA A 59 -12.34 1.65 -16.04
C ALA A 59 -12.83 1.78 -17.49
N VAL A 60 -11.93 1.72 -18.47
CA VAL A 60 -12.27 1.71 -19.89
C VAL A 60 -12.90 0.38 -20.30
N LEU A 61 -12.32 -0.75 -19.89
CA LEU A 61 -12.78 -2.08 -20.31
C LEU A 61 -14.03 -2.56 -19.54
N TRP A 62 -14.18 -2.15 -18.27
CA TRP A 62 -15.30 -2.54 -17.40
C TRP A 62 -15.87 -1.34 -16.62
N PRO A 63 -16.44 -0.32 -17.29
CA PRO A 63 -16.86 0.94 -16.65
C PRO A 63 -17.92 0.78 -15.56
N GLY A 64 -18.87 -0.14 -15.71
CA GLY A 64 -19.88 -0.42 -14.67
C GLY A 64 -19.27 -1.04 -13.40
N LEU A 65 -18.30 -1.93 -13.57
CA LEU A 65 -17.56 -2.54 -12.47
C LEU A 65 -16.72 -1.50 -11.75
N ALA A 66 -15.90 -0.75 -12.49
CA ALA A 66 -15.02 0.28 -11.96
C ALA A 66 -15.80 1.35 -11.18
N ARG A 67 -16.92 1.85 -11.72
CA ARG A 67 -17.81 2.78 -10.99
C ARG A 67 -18.31 2.20 -9.65
N THR A 68 -18.67 0.92 -9.64
CA THR A 68 -19.18 0.26 -8.43
C THR A 68 -18.08 0.17 -7.36
N VAL A 69 -16.90 -0.34 -7.72
CA VAL A 69 -15.82 -0.59 -6.75
C VAL A 69 -15.13 0.70 -6.30
N LEU A 70 -14.98 1.69 -7.18
CA LEU A 70 -14.34 2.96 -6.87
C LEU A 70 -15.27 3.97 -6.17
N SER A 71 -16.57 3.67 -6.05
CA SER A 71 -17.54 4.57 -5.41
C SER A 71 -17.13 5.01 -3.99
N GLY A 72 -16.50 4.12 -3.23
CA GLY A 72 -15.99 4.41 -1.88
C GLY A 72 -14.63 5.11 -1.83
N ALA A 73 -13.93 5.24 -2.96
CA ALA A 73 -12.59 5.83 -3.02
C ALA A 73 -12.63 7.33 -2.68
N VAL A 74 -13.53 8.06 -3.33
CA VAL A 74 -13.70 9.52 -3.21
C VAL A 74 -15.11 9.89 -2.72
N GLY A 75 -15.90 8.88 -2.29
CA GLY A 75 -17.24 9.10 -1.76
C GLY A 75 -17.25 10.12 -0.61
N ARG A 76 -18.34 10.90 -0.51
CA ARG A 76 -18.55 11.86 0.57
C ARG A 76 -19.23 11.16 1.74
N GLY A 77 -18.64 11.23 2.94
CA GLY A 77 -19.24 10.64 4.14
C GLY A 77 -18.38 10.86 5.37
N ARG A 78 -18.94 10.57 6.56
CA ARG A 78 -18.17 10.68 7.81
C ARG A 78 -17.11 9.59 7.86
N VAL A 79 -15.88 9.99 8.13
CA VAL A 79 -14.81 9.07 8.53
C VAL A 79 -15.07 8.70 9.99
N GLY A 80 -15.51 7.46 10.24
CA GLY A 80 -15.65 6.95 11.60
C GLY A 80 -14.31 6.82 12.33
N ALA A 81 -14.33 6.41 13.60
CA ALA A 81 -13.14 6.29 14.44
C ALA A 81 -12.01 5.40 13.85
N THR A 82 -12.32 4.53 12.89
CA THR A 82 -11.35 3.69 12.20
C THR A 82 -10.31 4.48 11.40
N GLY A 83 -10.66 5.65 10.86
CA GLY A 83 -9.73 6.47 10.07
C GLY A 83 -8.57 7.03 10.89
N PRO A 84 -8.84 7.79 11.97
CA PRO A 84 -7.79 8.25 12.89
C PRO A 84 -6.97 7.10 13.48
N LEU A 85 -7.61 5.98 13.83
CA LEU A 85 -6.91 4.79 14.32
C LEU A 85 -5.93 4.21 13.29
N LEU A 86 -6.31 4.18 12.00
CA LEU A 86 -5.43 3.74 10.93
C LEU A 86 -4.19 4.64 10.83
N LEU A 87 -4.37 5.97 10.82
CA LEU A 87 -3.24 6.91 10.74
C LEU A 87 -2.35 6.83 11.98
N ALA A 88 -2.94 6.69 13.17
CA ALA A 88 -2.19 6.44 14.40
C ALA A 88 -1.41 5.10 14.36
N THR A 89 -1.93 4.10 13.65
CA THR A 89 -1.21 2.82 13.44
C THR A 89 0.06 3.03 12.61
N ALA A 90 0.05 3.92 11.61
CA ALA A 90 1.27 4.24 10.86
C ALA A 90 2.35 4.83 11.77
N ALA A 91 1.98 5.80 12.60
CA ALA A 91 2.90 6.40 13.59
C ALA A 91 3.43 5.36 14.57
N LEU A 92 2.58 4.45 15.06
CA LEU A 92 3.00 3.35 15.94
C LEU A 92 4.02 2.43 15.27
N ILE A 93 3.80 2.03 14.02
CA ILE A 93 4.73 1.19 13.26
C ILE A 93 6.11 1.85 13.19
N LEU A 94 6.15 3.15 12.89
CA LEU A 94 7.39 3.90 12.77
C LEU A 94 8.13 4.03 14.10
N VAL A 95 7.42 4.35 15.18
CA VAL A 95 7.99 4.43 16.53
C VAL A 95 8.56 3.08 16.97
N LEU A 96 7.83 1.99 16.73
CA LEU A 96 8.31 0.64 17.06
C LEU A 96 9.51 0.24 16.21
N GLY A 97 9.48 0.51 14.90
CA GLY A 97 10.55 0.17 13.98
C GLY A 97 11.84 0.94 14.30
N ALA A 98 11.73 2.26 14.49
CA ALA A 98 12.86 3.12 14.83
C ALA A 98 13.42 2.83 16.21
N GLY A 99 12.54 2.64 17.20
CA GLY A 99 12.95 2.26 18.54
C GLY A 99 13.67 0.92 18.55
N ALA A 100 13.12 -0.11 17.87
CA ALA A 100 13.76 -1.42 17.79
C ALA A 100 15.11 -1.35 17.06
N TYR A 101 15.19 -0.64 15.94
CA TYR A 101 16.44 -0.46 15.21
C TYR A 101 17.50 0.25 16.07
N GLY A 102 17.15 1.35 16.72
CA GLY A 102 18.05 2.10 17.61
C GLY A 102 18.50 1.29 18.82
N LEU A 103 17.62 0.48 19.41
CA LEU A 103 17.99 -0.42 20.52
C LEU A 103 18.94 -1.54 20.07
N LEU A 104 18.79 -2.05 18.85
CA LEU A 104 19.62 -3.14 18.33
C LEU A 104 21.01 -2.65 17.86
N THR A 105 21.09 -1.43 17.34
CA THR A 105 22.31 -0.90 16.72
C THR A 105 23.04 0.13 17.57
N GLY A 106 22.38 0.67 18.61
CA GLY A 106 22.85 1.82 19.36
C GLY A 106 22.73 3.15 18.60
N ASP A 107 22.04 3.15 17.45
CA ASP A 107 22.02 4.26 16.51
C ASP A 107 20.59 4.68 16.15
N VAL A 108 20.15 5.78 16.74
CA VAL A 108 18.84 6.37 16.45
C VAL A 108 18.98 7.32 15.26
N ARG A 109 18.61 6.82 14.09
CA ARG A 109 18.69 7.59 12.84
C ARG A 109 17.62 8.67 12.78
N PHE A 110 18.04 9.86 12.35
CA PHE A 110 17.15 10.95 12.04
C PHE A 110 17.76 11.85 10.96
N THR A 111 17.08 11.98 9.83
CA THR A 111 17.39 12.93 8.77
C THR A 111 16.55 14.17 8.97
N ALA A 112 17.19 15.30 9.29
CA ALA A 112 16.46 16.56 9.46
C ALA A 112 15.82 16.98 8.12
N PRO A 113 14.57 17.48 8.10
CA PRO A 113 13.91 17.90 6.86
C PRO A 113 14.68 18.93 6.03
N GLY A 114 15.48 19.79 6.67
CA GLY A 114 16.34 20.77 6.00
C GLY A 114 17.63 20.20 5.39
N ALA A 115 17.95 18.93 5.66
CA ALA A 115 19.10 18.24 5.08
C ALA A 115 18.76 17.51 3.77
N LEU A 116 17.47 17.45 3.39
CA LEU A 116 17.00 16.85 2.15
C LEU A 116 17.33 17.75 0.95
N SER A 117 17.62 17.17 -0.21
CA SER A 117 17.93 17.94 -1.43
C SER A 117 16.78 18.75 -1.96
N SER A 118 15.54 18.40 -1.59
CA SER A 118 14.32 19.05 -2.03
C SER A 118 13.53 19.61 -0.84
N PRO A 119 12.79 20.72 -1.01
CA PRO A 119 11.98 21.28 0.08
C PRO A 119 11.02 20.22 0.65
N PHE A 120 11.04 20.05 1.97
CA PHE A 120 10.26 19.00 2.62
C PHE A 120 8.76 19.07 2.30
N ALA A 121 8.18 20.27 2.20
CA ALA A 121 6.79 20.44 1.81
C ALA A 121 6.48 19.89 0.40
N LEU A 122 7.42 20.03 -0.54
CA LEU A 122 7.30 19.44 -1.87
C LEU A 122 7.33 17.92 -1.79
N ILE A 123 8.26 17.34 -1.01
CA ILE A 123 8.35 15.89 -0.80
C ILE A 123 7.06 15.35 -0.20
N VAL A 124 6.50 16.00 0.82
CA VAL A 124 5.22 15.59 1.44
C VAL A 124 4.08 15.54 0.42
N VAL A 125 3.94 16.58 -0.41
CA VAL A 125 2.89 16.63 -1.43
C VAL A 125 3.11 15.57 -2.50
N ALA A 126 4.35 15.42 -2.97
CA ALA A 126 4.72 14.48 -4.02
C ALA A 126 4.53 13.02 -3.55
N GLN A 127 4.99 12.69 -2.34
CA GLN A 127 4.77 11.38 -1.70
C GLN A 127 3.29 11.10 -1.49
N PHE A 128 2.48 12.10 -1.13
CA PHE A 128 1.04 11.92 -1.01
C PHE A 128 0.37 11.59 -2.34
N ILE A 129 0.79 12.27 -3.42
CA ILE A 129 0.30 11.99 -4.78
C ILE A 129 0.72 10.58 -5.21
N GLY A 130 2.00 10.22 -5.05
CA GLY A 130 2.53 8.90 -5.38
C GLY A 130 1.83 7.78 -4.62
N ALA A 131 1.71 7.92 -3.30
CA ALA A 131 0.98 6.99 -2.45
C ALA A 131 -0.48 6.84 -2.91
N CYS A 132 -1.19 7.94 -3.19
CA CYS A 132 -2.56 7.86 -3.72
C CYS A 132 -2.61 7.16 -5.09
N ALA A 133 -1.63 7.36 -5.96
CA ALA A 133 -1.56 6.71 -7.27
C ALA A 133 -1.39 5.18 -7.17
N GLU A 134 -0.70 4.69 -6.14
CA GLU A 134 -0.67 3.26 -5.83
C GLU A 134 -1.98 2.78 -5.20
N GLU A 135 -2.43 3.48 -4.15
CA GLU A 135 -3.54 3.04 -3.31
C GLU A 135 -4.90 3.04 -4.02
N ILE A 136 -5.08 3.88 -5.05
CA ILE A 136 -6.28 3.82 -5.89
C ILE A 136 -6.38 2.47 -6.62
N GLY A 137 -5.24 1.89 -7.01
CA GLY A 137 -5.17 0.55 -7.58
C GLY A 137 -5.33 -0.54 -6.53
N TRP A 138 -4.46 -0.55 -5.52
CA TRP A 138 -4.40 -1.66 -4.58
C TRP A 138 -5.61 -1.72 -3.65
N ARG A 139 -5.98 -0.60 -3.01
CA ARG A 139 -6.97 -0.56 -1.90
C ARG A 139 -8.36 -0.12 -2.35
N CYS A 140 -8.45 0.62 -3.44
CA CYS A 140 -9.72 1.10 -3.98
C CYS A 140 -10.25 0.26 -5.17
N LEU A 141 -9.39 -0.41 -5.94
CA LEU A 141 -9.81 -1.29 -7.03
C LEU A 141 -9.62 -2.78 -6.70
N LEU A 142 -8.37 -3.24 -6.56
CA LEU A 142 -8.05 -4.66 -6.46
C LEU A 142 -8.62 -5.29 -5.19
N GLN A 143 -8.46 -4.63 -4.03
CA GLN A 143 -8.98 -5.14 -2.77
C GLN A 143 -10.52 -5.35 -2.83
N PRO A 144 -11.37 -4.36 -3.16
CA PRO A 144 -12.80 -4.59 -3.29
C PRO A 144 -13.19 -5.64 -4.35
N LEU A 145 -12.41 -5.78 -5.43
CA LEU A 145 -12.61 -6.85 -6.41
C LEU A 145 -12.39 -8.22 -5.78
N LEU A 146 -11.22 -8.47 -5.18
CA LEU A 146 -10.88 -9.75 -4.57
C LEU A 146 -11.78 -10.10 -3.38
N ARG A 147 -12.25 -9.09 -2.63
CA ARG A 147 -13.21 -9.25 -1.52
C ARG A 147 -14.55 -9.87 -1.95
N ARG A 148 -14.88 -9.90 -3.23
CA ARG A 148 -16.07 -10.59 -3.75
C ARG A 148 -15.95 -12.11 -3.75
N ARG A 149 -14.74 -12.65 -3.58
CA ARG A 149 -14.43 -14.08 -3.67
C ARG A 149 -13.65 -14.62 -2.48
N LEU A 150 -12.79 -13.79 -1.88
CA LEU A 150 -11.95 -14.13 -0.75
C LEU A 150 -12.39 -13.36 0.47
N GLY A 151 -12.16 -13.89 1.66
CA GLY A 151 -12.40 -13.17 2.91
C GLY A 151 -11.52 -11.95 3.14
N PRO A 152 -11.88 -11.10 4.13
CA PRO A 152 -11.12 -9.89 4.48
C PRO A 152 -9.64 -10.15 4.64
N LEU A 153 -9.26 -11.09 5.51
CA LEU A 153 -7.86 -11.39 5.79
C LEU A 153 -7.16 -11.97 4.55
N ALA A 154 -7.75 -12.99 3.93
CA ALA A 154 -7.19 -13.62 2.72
C ALA A 154 -7.02 -12.62 1.57
N THR A 155 -7.96 -11.69 1.41
CA THR A 155 -7.86 -10.62 0.42
C THR A 155 -6.74 -9.66 0.74
N SER A 156 -6.65 -9.18 1.97
CA SER A 156 -5.60 -8.24 2.37
C SER A 156 -4.20 -8.85 2.22
N ILE A 157 -4.04 -10.14 2.57
CA ILE A 157 -2.81 -10.90 2.34
C ILE A 157 -2.52 -10.99 0.84
N THR A 158 -3.49 -11.39 0.02
CA THR A 158 -3.31 -11.53 -1.44
C THR A 158 -2.91 -10.21 -2.08
N VAL A 159 -3.58 -9.11 -1.75
CA VAL A 159 -3.24 -7.76 -2.22
C VAL A 159 -1.85 -7.37 -1.74
N GLY A 160 -1.50 -7.70 -0.49
CA GLY A 160 -0.19 -7.41 0.08
C GLY A 160 0.94 -8.14 -0.61
N VAL A 161 0.75 -9.42 -0.95
CA VAL A 161 1.72 -10.20 -1.73
C VAL A 161 1.88 -9.61 -3.12
N LEU A 162 0.78 -9.31 -3.83
CA LEU A 162 0.83 -8.72 -5.17
C LEU A 162 1.48 -7.33 -5.17
N TRP A 163 1.22 -6.52 -4.14
CA TRP A 163 1.87 -5.22 -3.97
C TRP A 163 3.35 -5.38 -3.62
N GLY A 164 3.71 -6.32 -2.75
CA GLY A 164 5.09 -6.62 -2.40
C GLY A 164 5.91 -7.09 -3.60
N VAL A 165 5.40 -8.08 -4.36
CA VAL A 165 6.10 -8.61 -5.55
C VAL A 165 6.15 -7.64 -6.73
N TRP A 166 5.28 -6.62 -6.73
CA TRP A 166 5.33 -5.52 -7.70
C TRP A 166 6.59 -4.65 -7.57
N HIS A 167 7.23 -4.64 -6.39
CA HIS A 167 8.51 -3.96 -6.17
C HIS A 167 9.68 -4.81 -6.69
N VAL A 168 9.73 -5.03 -8.00
CA VAL A 168 10.73 -5.90 -8.66
C VAL A 168 12.18 -5.61 -8.24
N PRO A 169 12.64 -4.33 -8.11
CA PRO A 169 14.02 -4.04 -7.72
C PRO A 169 14.44 -4.62 -6.36
N VAL A 170 13.49 -4.82 -5.43
CA VAL A 170 13.77 -5.38 -4.09
C VAL A 170 14.38 -6.78 -4.17
N PHE A 171 14.04 -7.56 -5.20
CA PHE A 171 14.58 -8.91 -5.39
C PHE A 171 16.01 -8.94 -5.95
N GLY A 172 16.57 -7.78 -6.31
CA GLY A 172 18.01 -7.63 -6.58
C GLY A 172 18.86 -7.51 -5.31
N GLN A 173 18.24 -7.31 -4.15
CA GLN A 173 18.91 -7.27 -2.85
C GLN A 173 19.10 -8.68 -2.28
N SER A 174 19.64 -8.78 -1.05
CA SER A 174 19.75 -10.08 -0.37
C SER A 174 18.38 -10.75 -0.15
N PRO A 175 18.29 -12.09 -0.16
CA PRO A 175 17.03 -12.79 0.12
C PRO A 175 16.40 -12.42 1.48
N ALA A 176 17.24 -12.11 2.48
CA ALA A 176 16.77 -11.65 3.78
C ALA A 176 16.10 -10.27 3.71
N TYR A 177 16.68 -9.33 2.96
CA TYR A 177 16.07 -8.02 2.71
C TYR A 177 14.72 -8.17 2.01
N ALA A 178 14.68 -8.94 0.91
CA ALA A 178 13.44 -9.16 0.15
C ALA A 178 12.35 -9.84 1.00
N GLY A 179 12.72 -10.82 1.84
CA GLY A 179 11.81 -11.46 2.78
C GLY A 179 11.24 -10.50 3.83
N ALA A 180 12.08 -9.64 4.41
CA ALA A 180 11.66 -8.62 5.37
C ALA A 180 10.74 -7.57 4.73
N PHE A 181 11.05 -7.14 3.50
CA PHE A 181 10.21 -6.23 2.73
C PHE A 181 8.84 -6.84 2.40
N LEU A 182 8.80 -8.11 1.97
CA LEU A 182 7.54 -8.81 1.74
C LEU A 182 6.71 -8.96 3.02
N LEU A 183 7.36 -9.23 4.16
CA LEU A 183 6.69 -9.24 5.46
C LEU A 183 6.05 -7.89 5.77
N ALA A 184 6.77 -6.79 5.54
CA ALA A 184 6.29 -5.43 5.76
C ALA A 184 5.07 -5.11 4.86
N THR A 185 5.18 -5.33 3.55
CA THR A 185 4.13 -5.02 2.57
C THR A 185 2.86 -5.85 2.80
N VAL A 186 2.99 -7.15 3.09
CA VAL A 186 1.85 -8.00 3.46
C VAL A 186 1.20 -7.53 4.74
N SER A 187 1.98 -7.25 5.78
CA SER A 187 1.46 -6.83 7.08
C SER A 187 0.76 -5.46 7.02
N MET A 188 1.35 -4.48 6.34
CA MET A 188 0.70 -3.18 6.09
C MET A 188 -0.58 -3.33 5.28
N SER A 189 -0.59 -4.22 4.28
CA SER A 189 -1.80 -4.52 3.52
C SER A 189 -2.90 -5.13 4.39
N VAL A 190 -2.56 -5.98 5.35
CA VAL A 190 -3.51 -6.50 6.36
C VAL A 190 -4.07 -5.36 7.22
N VAL A 191 -3.23 -4.46 7.73
CA VAL A 191 -3.65 -3.29 8.52
C VAL A 191 -4.63 -2.42 7.73
N MET A 192 -4.23 -1.92 6.57
CA MET A 192 -5.08 -1.08 5.73
C MET A 192 -6.33 -1.83 5.28
N GLY A 193 -6.17 -3.09 4.87
CA GLY A 193 -7.27 -3.86 4.31
C GLY A 193 -8.39 -4.10 5.32
N LEU A 194 -8.04 -4.50 6.55
CA LEU A 194 -9.00 -4.69 7.64
C LEU A 194 -9.60 -3.36 8.12
N ALA A 195 -8.79 -2.30 8.22
CA ALA A 195 -9.28 -0.96 8.59
C ALA A 195 -10.34 -0.47 7.60
N LEU A 196 -10.11 -0.67 6.31
CA LEU A 196 -11.00 -0.21 5.26
C LEU A 196 -12.29 -1.02 5.12
N GLU A 197 -12.44 -2.21 5.72
CA GLU A 197 -13.69 -2.98 5.65
C GLU A 197 -14.89 -2.21 6.23
N ARG A 198 -14.65 -1.33 7.20
CA ARG A 198 -15.69 -0.49 7.83
C ARG A 198 -15.80 0.90 7.20
N VAL A 199 -15.00 1.20 6.18
CA VAL A 199 -14.91 2.52 5.55
C VAL A 199 -15.68 2.53 4.23
N ARG A 200 -16.69 3.39 4.16
CA ARG A 200 -17.57 3.55 2.99
C ARG A 200 -17.24 4.76 2.11
N ALA A 201 -16.43 5.69 2.61
CA ALA A 201 -16.08 6.96 1.98
C ALA A 201 -14.62 7.32 2.28
N HIS A 202 -13.98 8.14 1.45
CA HIS A 202 -12.60 8.60 1.62
C HIS A 202 -11.54 7.50 1.74
N ARG A 203 -11.79 6.30 1.17
CA ARG A 203 -10.84 5.18 1.27
C ARG A 203 -9.46 5.56 0.73
N LEU A 204 -9.41 6.30 -0.39
CA LEU A 204 -8.17 6.72 -1.03
C LEU A 204 -7.36 7.67 -0.14
N LEU A 205 -8.02 8.65 0.49
CA LEU A 205 -7.33 9.60 1.37
C LEU A 205 -6.77 8.89 2.61
N LEU A 206 -7.48 7.89 3.13
CA LEU A 206 -7.05 7.15 4.31
C LEU A 206 -5.89 6.20 4.02
N SER A 207 -5.98 5.40 2.95
CA SER A 207 -4.88 4.52 2.56
C SER A 207 -3.68 5.31 2.04
N GLY A 208 -3.92 6.32 1.21
CA GLY A 208 -2.87 7.21 0.70
C GLY A 208 -2.18 7.97 1.83
N GLY A 209 -2.94 8.50 2.79
CA GLY A 209 -2.39 9.15 3.98
C GLY A 209 -1.57 8.20 4.86
N PHE A 210 -2.07 6.97 5.11
CA PHE A 210 -1.30 5.94 5.82
C PHE A 210 0.03 5.64 5.13
N HIS A 211 -0.01 5.38 3.82
CA HIS A 211 1.16 5.06 3.01
C HIS A 211 2.15 6.25 2.99
N THR A 212 1.65 7.48 2.82
CA THR A 212 2.49 8.70 2.88
C THR A 212 3.23 8.82 4.21
N LEU A 213 2.53 8.59 5.33
CA LEU A 213 3.16 8.63 6.66
C LEU A 213 4.27 7.58 6.77
N ILE A 214 4.05 6.38 6.25
CA ILE A 214 5.08 5.34 6.20
C ILE A 214 6.28 5.79 5.37
N ASN A 215 6.09 6.27 4.12
CA ASN A 215 7.19 6.70 3.26
C ASN A 215 8.01 7.82 3.88
N LEU A 216 7.35 8.84 4.44
CA LEU A 216 8.03 9.94 5.14
C LEU A 216 8.75 9.45 6.41
N GLY A 217 8.16 8.50 7.13
CA GLY A 217 8.77 7.91 8.30
C GLY A 217 10.02 7.10 7.97
N LEU A 218 9.99 6.32 6.88
CA LEU A 218 11.14 5.61 6.38
C LEU A 218 12.23 6.60 5.94
N LEU A 219 11.89 7.63 5.16
CA LEU A 219 12.82 8.67 4.71
C LEU A 219 13.52 9.41 5.88
N LEU A 220 12.77 9.74 6.93
CA LEU A 220 13.27 10.58 8.02
C LEU A 220 13.93 9.79 9.15
N PHE A 221 13.52 8.55 9.39
CA PHE A 221 13.93 7.79 10.58
C PHE A 221 14.59 6.45 10.27
N MET A 222 14.50 5.96 9.02
CA MET A 222 15.15 4.73 8.58
C MET A 222 16.18 5.01 7.49
N ASP A 223 17.10 4.08 7.32
CA ASP A 223 18.04 4.05 6.20
C ASP A 223 17.63 2.96 5.20
N GLU A 224 16.45 3.12 4.59
CA GLU A 224 15.91 2.11 3.66
C GLU A 224 16.78 1.98 2.40
N GLU A 225 17.34 3.09 1.92
CA GLU A 225 18.11 3.16 0.68
C GLU A 225 19.48 2.48 0.78
N SER A 226 20.00 2.25 2.00
CA SER A 226 21.25 1.50 2.21
C SER A 226 21.21 0.04 1.76
N GLY A 227 20.01 -0.53 1.58
CA GLY A 227 19.84 -1.98 1.35
C GLY A 227 20.17 -2.83 2.59
N ALA A 228 20.33 -2.22 3.76
CA ALA A 228 20.64 -2.93 5.00
C ALA A 228 19.46 -3.78 5.46
N VAL A 229 19.75 -5.00 5.92
CA VAL A 229 18.72 -5.98 6.35
C VAL A 229 18.12 -5.61 7.70
N ALA A 230 18.91 -5.06 8.63
CA ALA A 230 18.46 -4.73 9.98
C ALA A 230 17.29 -3.72 10.03
N PRO A 231 17.36 -2.54 9.38
CA PRO A 231 16.27 -1.56 9.44
C PRO A 231 14.98 -2.09 8.80
N ILE A 232 15.07 -2.73 7.63
CA ILE A 232 13.87 -3.29 6.97
C ILE A 232 13.25 -4.44 7.78
N THR A 233 14.08 -5.23 8.49
CA THR A 233 13.59 -6.30 9.37
C THR A 233 12.87 -5.72 10.59
N ALA A 234 13.44 -4.71 11.25
CA ALA A 234 12.81 -4.02 12.37
C ALA A 234 11.47 -3.37 11.95
N PHE A 235 11.43 -2.76 10.77
CA PHE A 235 10.22 -2.22 10.18
C PHE A 235 9.18 -3.32 9.89
N GLY A 236 9.57 -4.38 9.18
CA GLY A 236 8.68 -5.49 8.85
C GLY A 236 8.07 -6.20 10.07
N VAL A 237 8.86 -6.41 11.13
CA VAL A 237 8.38 -6.93 12.41
C VAL A 237 7.38 -5.98 13.06
N SER A 238 7.63 -4.67 13.02
CA SER A 238 6.72 -3.66 13.55
C SER A 238 5.39 -3.61 12.80
N CYS A 239 5.43 -3.74 11.47
CA CYS A 239 4.23 -3.92 10.65
C CYS A 239 3.47 -5.19 11.03
N LEU A 240 4.18 -6.31 11.25
CA LEU A 240 3.56 -7.58 11.65
C LEU A 240 2.85 -7.46 13.00
N VAL A 241 3.48 -6.84 14.00
CA VAL A 241 2.86 -6.59 15.31
C VAL A 241 1.58 -5.77 15.15
N ALA A 242 1.61 -4.69 14.37
CA ALA A 242 0.42 -3.90 14.08
C ALA A 242 -0.67 -4.72 13.37
N ALA A 243 -0.31 -5.54 12.39
CA ALA A 243 -1.23 -6.41 11.68
C ALA A 243 -1.91 -7.42 12.61
N LEU A 244 -1.16 -8.05 13.53
CA LEU A 244 -1.68 -8.98 14.53
C LEU A 244 -2.69 -8.31 15.46
N ILE A 245 -2.44 -7.06 15.88
CA ILE A 245 -3.39 -6.28 16.68
C ILE A 245 -4.69 -6.06 15.89
N TRP A 246 -4.60 -5.70 14.61
CA TRP A 246 -5.77 -5.50 13.75
C TRP A 246 -6.56 -6.79 13.51
N VAL A 247 -5.88 -7.91 13.31
CA VAL A 247 -6.48 -9.25 13.19
C VAL A 247 -7.21 -9.63 14.48
N TRP A 248 -6.57 -9.45 15.64
CA TRP A 248 -7.18 -9.75 16.94
C TRP A 248 -8.42 -8.90 17.22
N ARG A 249 -8.43 -7.62 16.81
CA ARG A 249 -9.58 -6.73 16.95
C ARG A 249 -10.68 -6.98 15.92
N ALA A 250 -10.40 -7.73 14.85
CA ALA A 250 -11.39 -8.00 13.81
C ALA A 250 -12.42 -9.04 14.31
N PRO A 251 -13.74 -8.77 14.20
CA PRO A 251 -14.77 -9.72 14.58
C PRO A 251 -14.56 -11.10 13.93
N ALA A 252 -14.84 -12.20 14.63
CA ALA A 252 -14.68 -13.56 14.11
C ALA A 252 -15.37 -13.78 12.75
N ARG A 253 -16.47 -13.07 12.47
CA ARG A 253 -17.20 -13.13 11.19
C ARG A 253 -16.41 -12.59 9.98
N ILE A 254 -15.36 -11.80 10.23
CA ILE A 254 -14.42 -11.28 9.21
C ILE A 254 -13.39 -12.35 8.80
N HIS A 255 -13.26 -13.45 9.54
CA HIS A 255 -12.25 -14.48 9.26
C HIS A 255 -12.79 -15.70 8.48
N LEU A 256 -14.12 -15.89 8.43
CA LEU A 256 -14.77 -17.15 8.04
C LEU A 256 -15.58 -17.12 6.74
N ARG A 257 -15.42 -16.10 5.88
CA ARG A 257 -16.14 -15.99 4.60
C ARG A 257 -15.23 -15.49 3.52
#